data_AF-A0A1W9MTG5-F1
#
_entry.id   AF-A0A1W9MTG5-F1
#
_cell.length_a   1.000
_cell.length_b   1.000
_cell.length_c   1.000
_cell.angle_alpha   90.00
_cell.angle_beta   90.00
_cell.angle_gamma   90.00
#
_symmetry.space_group_name_H-M   'P 1'
#
loop_
_entity.id
_entity.type
_entity.pdbx_description
1 polymer ?
#
loop_
_entity_poly.entity_id
_entity_poly.type
_entity_poly.pdbx_seq_one_letter_code
_entity_poly.pdbx_strand_id
1 'polypeptide(L)'
;MIATYGFYACICLILMVFQTAAIPFFFNMNDLSVSRCYDLLIPFVLYLAVFRPAGESLAVIFFLGFITDNFSACPFGLFTATYFWLFVSAKWVIKFLHTGNYVILPFIAALGVLEGNIIFFGTIVLLTDYRLPADAGKAVAEQVLWSLCSGGFFLIFLNYLHKKWDRWLNEFSEKENED
;
A
#
# COMPACT_ATOMS: atom_id res chain seq x y z
N MET A 1 -10.60 11.54 15.78
CA MET A 1 -9.49 12.04 14.93
C MET A 1 -8.14 11.47 15.37
N ILE A 2 -7.66 11.71 16.60
CA ILE A 2 -6.36 11.15 17.09
C ILE A 2 -6.31 9.62 17.07
N ALA A 3 -7.37 8.95 17.52
CA ALA A 3 -7.43 7.48 17.54
C ALA A 3 -7.39 6.83 16.14
N THR A 4 -7.86 7.56 15.12
CA THR A 4 -7.86 7.13 13.71
C THR A 4 -6.43 7.18 13.13
N TYR A 5 -5.67 8.24 13.42
CA TYR A 5 -4.25 8.32 13.05
C TYR A 5 -3.41 7.25 13.76
N GLY A 6 -3.69 6.97 15.03
CA GLY A 6 -3.04 5.89 15.77
C GLY A 6 -3.25 4.52 15.11
N PHE A 7 -4.47 4.23 14.65
CA PHE A 7 -4.75 3.00 13.92
C PHE A 7 -3.96 2.89 12.61
N TYR A 8 -3.88 3.97 11.83
CA TYR A 8 -3.08 3.98 10.60
C TYR A 8 -1.60 3.79 10.88
N ALA A 9 -1.07 4.45 11.90
CA ALA A 9 0.31 4.26 12.33
C ALA A 9 0.58 2.80 12.75
N CYS A 10 -0.33 2.18 13.51
CA CYS A 10 -0.19 0.78 13.91
C CYS A 10 -0.22 -0.18 12.71
N ILE A 11 -1.20 -0.06 11.81
CA ILE A 11 -1.24 -0.90 10.61
C ILE A 11 0.00 -0.68 9.75
N CYS A 12 0.40 0.58 9.56
CA CYS A 12 1.58 0.94 8.80
C CYS A 12 2.84 0.26 9.37
N LEU A 13 3.05 0.33 10.68
CA LEU A 13 4.19 -0.31 11.35
C LEU A 13 4.14 -1.83 11.20
N ILE A 14 2.97 -2.44 11.39
CA ILE A 14 2.80 -3.89 11.24
C ILE A 14 3.12 -4.32 9.80
N LEU A 15 2.59 -3.62 8.80
CA LEU A 15 2.85 -3.92 7.38
C LEU A 15 4.32 -3.74 7.03
N MET A 16 4.95 -2.68 7.52
CA MET A 16 6.37 -2.41 7.29
C MET A 16 7.28 -3.47 7.93
N VAL A 17 6.99 -3.88 9.17
CA VAL A 17 7.73 -4.96 9.84
C VAL A 17 7.49 -6.29 9.14
N PHE A 18 6.26 -6.55 8.71
CA PHE A 18 5.94 -7.77 7.97
C PHE A 18 6.71 -7.83 6.65
N GLN A 19 6.77 -6.72 5.92
CA GLN A 19 7.49 -6.62 4.65
C GLN A 19 9.01 -6.72 4.82
N THR A 20 9.59 -6.08 5.83
CA THR A 20 11.05 -6.01 6.00
C THR A 20 11.63 -7.20 6.77
N ALA A 21 10.88 -7.81 7.69
CA ALA A 21 11.36 -8.89 8.55
C ALA A 21 10.65 -10.22 8.31
N ALA A 22 9.32 -10.23 8.19
CA ALA A 22 8.58 -11.49 8.11
C ALA A 22 8.70 -12.15 6.72
N ILE A 23 8.60 -11.36 5.64
CA ILE A 23 8.76 -11.91 4.28
C ILE A 23 10.15 -12.53 4.12
N PRO A 24 11.29 -11.88 4.42
CA PRO A 24 12.58 -12.55 4.27
C PRO A 24 12.78 -13.76 5.20
N PHE A 25 12.08 -13.81 6.35
CA PHE A 25 12.22 -14.86 7.36
C PHE A 25 11.41 -16.13 7.06
N PHE A 26 10.13 -15.99 6.72
CA PHE A 26 9.24 -17.14 6.45
C PHE A 26 9.51 -17.79 5.10
N PHE A 27 10.01 -17.00 4.18
CA PHE A 27 10.12 -17.30 2.77
C PHE A 27 11.61 -17.36 2.47
N ASN A 28 12.16 -18.56 2.67
CA ASN A 28 13.58 -18.87 2.56
C ASN A 28 14.15 -18.37 1.22
N MET A 29 15.35 -17.77 1.21
CA MET A 29 15.97 -17.09 0.04
C MET A 29 16.12 -17.93 -1.25
N ASN A 30 15.84 -19.24 -1.18
CA ASN A 30 15.89 -20.17 -2.31
C ASN A 30 14.55 -20.38 -3.02
N ASP A 31 13.43 -19.88 -2.48
CA ASP A 31 12.13 -20.03 -3.12
C ASP A 31 11.86 -18.81 -4.02
N LEU A 32 11.77 -19.03 -5.33
CA LEU A 32 11.61 -17.99 -6.36
C LEU A 32 10.30 -17.19 -6.21
N SER A 33 9.41 -17.63 -5.32
CA SER A 33 8.09 -17.06 -5.04
C SER A 33 8.14 -15.76 -4.21
N VAL A 34 9.24 -15.53 -3.48
CA VAL A 34 9.39 -14.42 -2.52
C VAL A 34 9.73 -13.10 -3.21
N SER A 35 10.58 -13.17 -4.24
CA SER A 35 10.91 -12.03 -5.11
C SER A 35 9.73 -11.55 -5.97
N ARG A 36 8.56 -12.22 -5.89
CA ARG A 36 7.33 -11.92 -6.64
C ARG A 36 6.21 -11.35 -5.77
N CYS A 37 6.40 -11.23 -4.45
CA CYS A 37 5.45 -10.49 -3.64
C CYS A 37 5.53 -9.00 -4.01
N TYR A 38 4.38 -8.44 -4.38
CA TYR A 38 4.26 -7.00 -4.63
C TYR A 38 4.38 -6.24 -3.30
N ASP A 39 4.76 -4.97 -3.39
CA ASP A 39 4.87 -4.10 -2.22
C ASP A 39 3.51 -3.98 -1.49
N LEU A 40 3.43 -4.50 -0.26
CA LEU A 40 2.21 -4.50 0.56
C LEU A 40 1.79 -3.09 0.99
N LEU A 41 2.70 -2.11 0.92
CA LEU A 41 2.40 -0.71 1.16
C LEU A 41 1.55 -0.10 0.04
N ILE A 42 1.68 -0.59 -1.20
CA ILE A 42 0.87 -0.12 -2.34
C ILE A 42 -0.63 -0.33 -2.10
N PRO A 43 -1.14 -1.54 -1.79
CA PRO A 43 -2.54 -1.73 -1.42
C PRO A 43 -2.99 -0.89 -0.24
N PHE A 44 -2.12 -0.61 0.74
CA PHE A 44 -2.47 0.24 1.87
C PHE A 44 -2.68 1.70 1.43
N VAL A 45 -1.82 2.23 0.56
CA VAL A 45 -2.00 3.56 -0.06
C VAL A 45 -3.28 3.59 -0.90
N LEU A 46 -3.57 2.55 -1.66
CA LEU A 46 -4.82 2.42 -2.41
C LEU A 46 -6.04 2.35 -1.50
N TYR A 47 -5.96 1.67 -0.36
CA TYR A 47 -7.03 1.65 0.64
C TYR A 47 -7.33 3.07 1.14
N LEU A 48 -6.30 3.85 1.46
CA LEU A 48 -6.46 5.26 1.84
C LEU A 48 -7.07 6.08 0.70
N ALA A 49 -6.64 5.85 -0.55
CA ALA A 49 -7.22 6.49 -1.73
C ALA A 49 -8.69 6.14 -1.93
N VAL A 50 -9.11 4.90 -1.67
CA VAL A 50 -10.50 4.47 -1.91
C VAL A 50 -11.43 4.89 -0.79
N PHE A 51 -11.08 4.59 0.45
CA PHE A 51 -12.04 4.61 1.56
C PHE A 51 -11.95 5.84 2.45
N ARG A 52 -10.89 6.66 2.35
CA ARG A 52 -10.62 7.75 3.30
C ARG A 52 -10.62 9.14 2.66
N PRO A 53 -10.90 10.20 3.44
CA PRO A 53 -10.87 11.57 2.93
C PRO A 53 -9.44 12.00 2.59
N ALA A 54 -9.30 12.82 1.54
CA ALA A 54 -7.99 13.08 0.95
C ALA A 54 -7.00 13.79 1.88
N GLY A 55 -7.50 14.68 2.75
CA GLY A 55 -6.64 15.41 3.70
C GLY A 55 -5.94 14.50 4.72
N GLU A 56 -6.68 13.56 5.33
CA GLU A 56 -6.12 12.61 6.31
C GLU A 56 -5.14 11.65 5.63
N SER A 57 -5.52 11.14 4.46
CA SER A 57 -4.70 10.19 3.70
C SER A 57 -3.37 10.77 3.26
N LEU A 58 -3.35 12.03 2.79
CA LEU A 58 -2.12 12.68 2.33
C LEU A 58 -1.06 12.77 3.44
N ALA A 59 -1.46 13.17 4.65
CA ALA A 59 -0.55 13.25 5.78
C ALA A 59 0.08 11.88 6.10
N VAL A 60 -0.73 10.81 6.08
CA VAL A 60 -0.26 9.43 6.29
C VAL A 60 0.68 8.99 5.17
N ILE A 61 0.38 9.34 3.92
CA ILE A 61 1.20 8.98 2.75
C ILE A 61 2.57 9.66 2.80
N PHE A 62 2.62 10.95 3.14
CA PHE A 62 3.90 11.65 3.29
C PHE A 62 4.75 11.07 4.42
N PHE A 63 4.14 10.80 5.57
CA PHE A 63 4.83 10.19 6.69
C PHE A 63 5.34 8.80 6.35
N LEU A 64 4.51 7.99 5.67
CA LEU A 64 4.86 6.66 5.23
C LEU A 64 6.00 6.66 4.21
N GLY A 65 5.88 7.47 3.16
CA GLY A 65 6.91 7.64 2.16
C GLY A 65 8.23 8.05 2.79
N PHE A 66 8.21 9.02 3.70
CA PHE A 66 9.40 9.47 4.41
C PHE A 66 10.05 8.33 5.21
N ILE A 67 9.28 7.55 5.97
CA ILE A 67 9.80 6.40 6.71
C ILE A 67 10.41 5.37 5.76
N THR A 68 9.69 4.99 4.70
CA THR A 68 10.18 3.99 3.74
C THR A 68 11.42 4.49 3.00
N ASP A 69 11.50 5.77 2.66
CA ASP A 69 12.69 6.38 2.05
C ASP A 69 13.91 6.36 2.98
N ASN A 70 13.73 6.45 4.31
CA ASN A 70 14.83 6.34 5.28
C ASN A 70 15.26 4.88 5.55
N PHE A 71 14.34 3.93 5.44
CA PHE A 71 14.62 2.51 5.66
C PHE A 71 15.08 1.78 4.40
N SER A 72 14.65 2.25 3.23
CA SER A 72 15.10 1.74 1.95
C SER A 72 16.42 2.39 1.59
N ALA A 73 17.38 1.61 1.11
CA ALA A 73 18.64 2.14 0.59
C ALA A 73 18.48 2.82 -0.81
N CYS A 74 17.28 3.31 -1.11
CA CYS A 74 16.92 3.92 -2.39
C CYS A 74 17.22 5.44 -2.36
N PRO A 75 17.26 6.13 -3.52
CA PRO A 75 17.33 7.58 -3.54
C PRO A 75 16.20 8.21 -2.73
N PHE A 76 16.55 9.16 -1.87
CA PHE A 76 15.60 9.83 -1.00
C PHE A 76 14.45 10.46 -1.80
N GLY A 77 13.22 10.19 -1.38
CA GLY A 77 12.00 10.73 -1.98
C GLY A 77 11.37 9.85 -3.06
N LEU A 78 11.98 8.72 -3.41
CA LEU A 78 11.45 7.81 -4.43
C LEU A 78 10.13 7.16 -3.99
N PHE A 79 10.07 6.64 -2.76
CA PHE A 79 8.84 6.04 -2.23
C PHE A 79 7.80 7.11 -1.93
N THR A 80 8.21 8.26 -1.37
CA THR A 80 7.30 9.40 -1.16
C THR A 80 6.63 9.84 -2.45
N ALA A 81 7.40 10.02 -3.53
CA ALA A 81 6.86 10.40 -4.83
C ALA A 81 5.97 9.30 -5.43
N THR A 82 6.39 8.04 -5.32
CA THR A 82 5.63 6.88 -5.81
C THR A 82 4.26 6.80 -5.12
N TYR A 83 4.21 6.86 -3.79
CA TYR A 83 2.97 6.77 -3.04
C TYR A 83 2.07 7.99 -3.26
N PHE A 84 2.66 9.18 -3.43
CA PHE A 84 1.91 10.38 -3.78
C PHE A 84 1.22 10.25 -5.16
N TRP A 85 1.97 9.87 -6.20
CA TRP A 85 1.41 9.69 -7.55
C TRP A 85 0.35 8.61 -7.59
N LEU A 86 0.61 7.48 -6.94
CA LEU A 86 -0.30 6.35 -6.82
C LEU A 86 -1.60 6.73 -6.10
N PHE A 87 -1.53 7.59 -5.08
CA PHE A 87 -2.72 8.12 -4.43
C PHE A 87 -3.52 9.06 -5.32
N VAL A 88 -2.84 9.97 -6.04
CA VAL A 88 -3.49 10.92 -6.96
C VAL A 88 -4.16 10.17 -8.11
N SER A 89 -3.48 9.21 -8.73
CA SER A 89 -4.00 8.40 -9.83
C SER A 89 -5.20 7.57 -9.35
N ALA A 90 -5.10 6.90 -8.21
CA ALA A 90 -6.19 6.10 -7.66
C ALA A 90 -7.41 6.95 -7.30
N LYS A 91 -7.23 8.12 -6.67
CA LYS A 91 -8.33 9.06 -6.41
C LYS A 91 -9.01 9.52 -7.69
N TRP A 92 -8.23 9.79 -8.73
CA TRP A 92 -8.76 10.21 -10.03
C TRP A 92 -9.55 9.10 -10.71
N VAL A 93 -9.01 7.88 -10.75
CA VAL A 93 -9.65 6.67 -11.28
C VAL A 93 -10.99 6.41 -10.57
N ILE A 94 -11.03 6.49 -9.24
CA ILE A 94 -12.25 6.24 -8.46
C ILE A 94 -13.30 7.34 -8.68
N LYS A 95 -12.87 8.60 -8.77
CA LYS A 95 -13.76 9.72 -9.10
C LYS A 95 -14.42 9.53 -10.46
N PHE A 96 -13.68 9.00 -11.43
CA PHE A 96 -14.16 8.74 -12.79
C PHE A 96 -15.04 7.48 -12.87
N LEU A 97 -14.67 6.41 -12.18
CA LEU A 97 -15.37 5.12 -12.24
C LEU A 97 -16.61 5.02 -11.33
N HIS A 98 -16.87 6.03 -10.50
CA HIS A 98 -18.11 6.33 -9.77
C HIS A 98 -19.07 5.15 -9.51
N THR A 99 -18.58 4.04 -8.96
CA THR A 99 -19.44 2.90 -8.69
C THR A 99 -18.91 2.18 -7.46
N GLY A 100 -19.71 2.11 -6.40
CA GLY A 100 -19.48 1.36 -5.17
C GLY A 100 -19.48 -0.17 -5.39
N ASN A 101 -18.97 -0.61 -6.53
CA ASN A 101 -18.87 -2.01 -6.90
C ASN A 101 -17.50 -2.54 -6.47
N TYR A 102 -17.52 -3.47 -5.52
CA TYR A 102 -16.33 -4.17 -5.01
C TYR A 102 -15.54 -4.89 -6.10
N VAL A 103 -16.14 -5.14 -7.27
CA VAL A 103 -15.47 -5.73 -8.45
C VAL A 103 -14.36 -4.85 -9.02
N ILE A 104 -14.40 -3.52 -8.81
CA ILE A 104 -13.39 -2.58 -9.36
C ILE A 104 -12.10 -2.58 -8.51
N LEU A 105 -12.18 -2.95 -7.23
CA LEU A 105 -11.05 -2.95 -6.29
C LEU A 105 -9.84 -3.79 -6.74
N PRO A 106 -9.98 -5.04 -7.22
CA PRO A 106 -8.83 -5.80 -7.71
C PRO A 106 -8.15 -5.15 -8.93
N PHE A 107 -8.92 -4.48 -9.81
CA PHE A 107 -8.34 -3.75 -10.95
C PHE A 107 -7.55 -2.52 -10.49
N ILE A 108 -8.08 -1.78 -9.51
CA ILE A 108 -7.36 -0.65 -8.90
C ILE A 108 -6.05 -1.13 -8.26
N ALA A 109 -6.09 -2.27 -7.55
CA ALA A 109 -4.89 -2.88 -6.97
C ALA A 109 -3.85 -3.24 -8.05
N ALA A 110 -4.26 -3.95 -9.09
CA ALA A 110 -3.39 -4.34 -10.20
C ALA A 110 -2.77 -3.12 -10.91
N LEU A 111 -3.56 -2.07 -11.17
CA LEU A 111 -3.07 -0.82 -11.77
C LEU A 111 -2.08 -0.09 -10.86
N GLY A 112 -2.35 -0.01 -9.55
CA GLY A 112 -1.42 0.62 -8.61
C GLY A 112 -0.09 -0.13 -8.51
N VAL A 113 -0.11 -1.47 -8.50
CA VAL A 113 1.12 -2.27 -8.51
C VAL A 113 1.90 -2.09 -9.81
N LEU A 114 1.22 -2.00 -10.95
CA LEU A 114 1.86 -1.71 -12.23
C LEU A 114 2.50 -0.31 -12.23
N GLU A 115 1.76 0.71 -11.81
CA GLU A 115 2.24 2.09 -11.74
C GLU A 115 3.43 2.23 -10.80
N GLY A 116 3.36 1.66 -9.59
CA GLY A 116 4.46 1.67 -8.64
C GLY A 116 5.73 1.03 -9.21
N ASN A 117 5.61 -0.09 -9.93
CA ASN A 117 6.73 -0.71 -10.61
C ASN A 117 7.31 0.15 -11.74
N ILE A 118 6.46 0.81 -12.53
CA ILE A 118 6.93 1.72 -13.60
C ILE A 118 7.73 2.88 -13.02
N ILE A 119 7.24 3.51 -11.95
CA ILE A 119 7.93 4.62 -11.29
C ILE A 119 9.25 4.14 -10.70
N PHE A 120 9.24 3.00 -10.01
CA PHE A 120 10.44 2.43 -9.39
C PHE A 120 11.52 2.08 -10.43
N PHE A 121 11.20 1.22 -11.39
CA PHE A 121 12.18 0.81 -12.41
C PHE A 121 12.59 1.96 -13.32
N GLY A 122 11.64 2.82 -13.70
CA GLY A 122 11.92 4.01 -14.50
C GLY A 122 12.93 4.93 -13.80
N THR A 123 12.76 5.15 -12.50
CA THR A 123 13.68 5.99 -11.73
C THR A 123 15.04 5.33 -11.54
N ILE A 124 15.10 4.03 -11.27
CA ILE A 124 16.38 3.30 -11.16
C ILE A 124 17.17 3.34 -12.46
N VAL A 125 16.51 3.13 -13.62
CA VAL A 125 17.16 3.20 -14.94
C VAL A 125 17.61 4.62 -15.30
N LEU A 126 16.87 5.64 -14.89
CA LEU A 126 17.21 7.03 -15.18
C LEU A 126 18.31 7.59 -14.27
N LEU A 127 18.34 7.18 -13.00
CA LEU A 127 19.27 7.71 -11.99
C LEU A 127 20.52 6.84 -11.81
N THR A 128 20.51 5.60 -12.32
CA THR A 128 21.63 4.67 -12.19
C THR A 128 21.93 4.03 -13.54
N ASP A 129 23.20 3.72 -13.81
CA ASP A 129 23.62 2.87 -14.96
C ASP A 129 23.19 1.40 -14.81
N TYR A 130 22.14 1.14 -14.03
CA TYR A 130 21.65 -0.19 -13.74
C TYR A 130 20.92 -0.77 -14.95
N ARG A 131 21.42 -1.90 -15.44
CA ARG A 131 20.75 -2.66 -16.50
C ARG A 131 19.65 -3.49 -15.88
N LEU A 132 18.41 -3.26 -16.32
CA LEU A 132 17.27 -4.08 -15.94
C LEU A 132 17.57 -5.56 -16.23
N PRO A 133 17.40 -6.46 -15.25
CA PRO A 133 17.53 -7.89 -15.50
C PRO A 133 16.45 -8.31 -16.50
N ALA A 134 16.78 -9.26 -17.39
CA ALA A 134 15.86 -9.74 -18.43
C ALA A 134 14.54 -10.29 -17.86
N ASP A 135 14.56 -10.73 -16.60
CA ASP A 135 13.40 -11.27 -15.89
C ASP A 135 12.53 -10.20 -15.21
N ALA A 136 12.93 -8.91 -15.22
CA ALA A 136 12.18 -7.84 -14.55
C ALA A 136 10.73 -7.75 -15.07
N GLY A 137 10.53 -7.85 -16.39
CA GLY A 137 9.19 -7.83 -16.97
C GLY A 137 8.31 -8.99 -16.51
N LYS A 138 8.91 -10.18 -16.37
CA LYS A 138 8.21 -11.38 -15.86
C LYS A 138 7.83 -11.21 -14.39
N ALA A 139 8.73 -10.66 -13.57
CA ALA A 139 8.46 -10.38 -12.16
C ALA A 139 7.31 -9.36 -12.00
N VAL A 140 7.29 -8.28 -12.78
CA VAL A 140 6.19 -7.30 -12.76
C VAL A 140 4.87 -7.94 -13.19
N ALA A 141 4.86 -8.74 -14.24
CA ALA A 141 3.65 -9.43 -14.70
C ALA A 141 3.07 -10.34 -13.59
N GLU A 142 3.93 -11.09 -12.90
CA GLU A 142 3.53 -11.96 -11.79
C GLU A 142 3.03 -11.16 -10.58
N GLN A 143 3.69 -10.05 -10.23
CA GLN A 143 3.22 -9.14 -9.17
C GLN A 143 1.84 -8.56 -9.47
N VAL A 144 1.61 -8.14 -10.72
CA VAL A 144 0.31 -7.62 -11.16
C VAL A 144 -0.76 -8.71 -11.11
N LEU A 145 -0.45 -9.94 -11.54
CA LEU A 145 -1.37 -11.08 -11.43
C LEU A 145 -1.70 -11.40 -9.97
N TRP A 146 -0.70 -11.44 -9.09
CA TRP A 146 -0.90 -11.64 -7.66
C TRP A 146 -1.75 -10.52 -7.05
N SER A 147 -1.52 -9.28 -7.44
CA SER A 147 -2.29 -8.12 -6.99
C SER A 147 -3.74 -8.15 -7.49
N LEU A 148 -3.98 -8.64 -8.71
CA LEU A 148 -5.34 -8.81 -9.23
C LEU A 148 -6.11 -9.84 -8.40
N CYS A 149 -5.46 -10.95 -8.04
CA CYS A 149 -6.07 -12.01 -7.23
C CYS A 149 -6.26 -11.59 -5.77
N SER A 150 -5.26 -11.00 -5.13
CA SER A 150 -5.23 -10.77 -3.67
C SER A 150 -5.49 -9.33 -3.24
N GLY A 151 -5.18 -8.35 -4.10
CA GLY A 151 -5.25 -6.93 -3.76
C GLY A 151 -6.66 -6.46 -3.44
N GLY A 152 -7.67 -6.94 -4.16
CA GLY A 152 -9.07 -6.67 -3.84
C GLY A 152 -9.48 -7.17 -2.44
N PHE A 153 -9.10 -8.40 -2.10
CA PHE A 153 -9.35 -8.96 -0.76
C PHE A 153 -8.63 -8.17 0.34
N PHE A 154 -7.39 -7.76 0.08
CA PHE A 154 -6.59 -6.99 1.04
C PHE A 154 -7.21 -5.61 1.33
N LEU A 155 -7.68 -4.91 0.29
CA LEU A 155 -8.39 -3.63 0.44
C LEU A 155 -9.67 -3.77 1.28
N ILE A 156 -10.45 -4.84 1.04
CA ILE A 156 -11.67 -5.12 1.80
C ILE A 156 -11.33 -5.48 3.25
N PHE A 157 -10.28 -6.27 3.47
CA PHE A 157 -9.83 -6.66 4.80
C PHE A 157 -9.41 -5.45 5.64
N LEU A 158 -8.63 -4.53 5.07
CA LEU A 158 -8.25 -3.28 5.74
C LEU A 158 -9.47 -2.44 6.11
N ASN A 159 -10.45 -2.31 5.21
CA ASN A 159 -11.70 -1.61 5.49
C ASN A 159 -12.50 -2.29 6.61
N TYR A 160 -12.52 -3.62 6.65
CA TYR A 160 -13.15 -4.38 7.73
C TYR A 160 -12.47 -4.13 9.08
N LEU A 161 -11.13 -4.23 9.15
CA LEU A 161 -10.38 -3.96 10.37
C LEU A 161 -10.62 -2.54 10.88
N HIS A 162 -10.65 -1.57 9.98
CA HIS A 162 -10.89 -0.18 10.34
C HIS A 162 -12.29 0.04 10.90
N LYS A 163 -13.33 -0.50 10.25
CA LYS A 163 -14.71 -0.43 10.77
C LYS A 163 -14.87 -1.11 12.12
N LYS A 164 -14.16 -2.22 12.35
CA LYS A 164 -14.17 -2.92 13.63
C LYS A 164 -13.49 -2.09 14.72
N TRP A 165 -12.38 -1.43 14.40
CA TRP A 165 -11.67 -0.53 15.31
C TRP A 165 -12.53 0.69 15.70
N ASP A 166 -13.15 1.35 14.72
CA ASP A 166 -14.04 2.49 14.98
C ASP A 166 -15.23 2.09 15.86
N ARG A 167 -15.82 0.90 15.64
CA ARG A 167 -16.89 0.39 16.50
C ARG A 167 -16.43 0.16 17.94
N TRP A 168 -15.27 -0.48 18.10
CA TRP A 168 -14.72 -0.78 19.42
C TRP A 168 -14.40 0.50 20.21
N LEU A 169 -13.89 1.54 19.55
CA LEU A 169 -13.65 2.84 20.17
C LEU A 169 -14.95 3.52 20.63
N ASN A 170 -16.01 3.44 19.82
CA ASN A 170 -17.30 4.01 20.21
C ASN A 170 -17.90 3.28 21.42
N GLU A 171 -17.86 1.94 21.43
CA GLU A 171 -18.31 1.14 22.57
C GLU A 171 -17.50 1.41 23.85
N PHE A 172 -16.19 1.67 23.73
CA PHE A 172 -15.35 2.01 24.87
C PHE A 172 -15.67 3.41 25.42
N SER A 173 -15.86 4.39 24.52
CA SER A 173 -16.22 5.75 24.92
C SER A 173 -17.62 5.83 25.54
N GLU A 174 -18.57 5.00 25.11
CA GLU A 174 -19.90 4.94 25.73
C GLU A 174 -19.84 4.44 27.18
N LYS A 175 -19.02 3.40 27.45
CA LYS A 175 -18.83 2.88 28.82
C LYS A 175 -18.17 3.88 29.76
N GLU A 176 -17.18 4.63 29.27
CA GLU A 176 -16.49 5.66 30.08
C GLU A 176 -17.39 6.86 30.43
N ASN A 177 -18.49 7.09 29.70
CA ASN A 177 -19.46 8.13 30.01
C ASN A 177 -20.61 7.67 30.93
N GLU A 178 -20.75 6.36 31.17
CA GLU A 178 -21.76 5.78 32.07
C GLU A 178 -21.23 5.58 33.51
N ASP A 179 -19.90 5.61 33.70
CA ASP A 179 -19.21 5.52 35.01
C ASP A 179 -18.87 6.91 35.60
#